data_AF-A0A7C1ZII4-F1
#
_entry.id   AF-A0A7C1ZII4-F1
#
_cell.length_a   1.000
_cell.length_b   1.000
_cell.length_c   1.000
_cell.angle_alpha   90.00
_cell.angle_beta   90.00
_cell.angle_gamma   90.00
#
_symmetry.space_group_name_H-M   'P 1'
#
loop_
_entity.id
_entity.type
_entity.pdbx_description
1 polymer ?
#
loop_
_entity_poly.entity_id
_entity_poly.type
_entity_poly.pdbx_seq_one_letter_code
_entity_poly.pdbx_strand_id
1 'polypeptide(L)'
;MNLFPGDSIGGHHLGSGFSRPTAYPPYFNHESYSKTVKKLSQIDNIKSVSLAHFGVATGPEVQEVFKISEDVFKAYKDTVVESYQKNNGDLNSIITALLDKFGRSPNEIKHNRPDSLIFRTLGGISIGFINVLGLKSKFKI
;
A
#
# COMPACT_ATOMS: atom_id res chain seq x y z
N MET A 1 9.26 16.14 -17.73
CA MET A 1 10.05 14.93 -17.43
C MET A 1 9.14 13.72 -17.38
N ASN A 2 9.68 12.52 -17.59
CA ASN A 2 8.97 11.26 -17.36
C ASN A 2 9.53 10.65 -16.07
N LEU A 3 8.68 10.26 -15.14
CA LEU A 3 9.09 9.70 -13.85
C LEU A 3 8.88 8.18 -13.83
N PHE A 4 9.88 7.43 -13.36
CA PHE A 4 9.74 6.02 -13.02
C PHE A 4 10.06 5.81 -11.52
N PRO A 5 9.04 5.82 -10.65
CA PRO A 5 9.21 5.64 -9.20
C PRO A 5 9.26 4.16 -8.77
N GLY A 6 9.20 3.20 -9.71
CA GLY A 6 9.13 1.78 -9.40
C GLY A 6 7.88 1.45 -8.57
N ASP A 7 8.04 0.60 -7.55
CA ASP A 7 6.97 0.18 -6.65
C ASP A 7 6.70 1.19 -5.52
N SER A 8 7.46 2.29 -5.43
CA SER A 8 7.39 3.17 -4.25
C SER A 8 6.05 3.88 -4.15
N ILE A 9 5.47 4.29 -5.28
CA ILE A 9 4.14 4.87 -5.29
C ILE A 9 3.07 3.78 -5.44
N GLY A 10 3.28 2.60 -4.87
CA GLY A 10 2.30 1.52 -4.75
C GLY A 10 2.05 0.68 -6.00
N GLY A 11 1.33 -0.42 -5.80
CA GLY A 11 0.82 -1.26 -6.87
C GLY A 11 -0.60 -0.86 -7.24
N HIS A 12 -0.76 0.14 -8.11
CA HIS A 12 -2.06 0.72 -8.47
C HIS A 12 -2.62 0.17 -9.77
N HIS A 13 -3.74 -0.57 -9.71
CA HIS A 13 -4.61 -0.62 -10.88
C HIS A 13 -5.41 0.69 -10.95
N LEU A 14 -4.95 1.63 -11.77
CA LEU A 14 -5.76 2.80 -12.12
C LEU A 14 -7.09 2.34 -12.73
N GLY A 15 -8.20 2.91 -12.26
CA GLY A 15 -9.55 2.63 -12.78
C GLY A 15 -10.22 1.33 -12.31
N SER A 16 -9.53 0.44 -11.58
CA SER A 16 -10.12 -0.84 -11.15
C SER A 16 -10.25 -1.00 -9.63
N GLY A 17 -10.18 0.07 -8.84
CA GLY A 17 -10.48 0.01 -7.39
C GLY A 17 -9.53 -0.85 -6.56
N PHE A 18 -8.37 -1.23 -7.10
CA PHE A 18 -7.38 -2.02 -6.37
C PHE A 18 -6.05 -1.29 -6.32
N SER A 19 -5.63 -0.97 -5.11
CA SER A 19 -4.29 -0.51 -4.84
C SER A 19 -3.81 -1.09 -3.52
N ARG A 20 -2.55 -1.52 -3.52
CA ARG A 20 -1.84 -1.93 -2.31
C ARG A 20 -0.66 -0.99 -2.10
N PRO A 21 -0.40 -0.59 -0.84
CA PRO A 21 0.83 0.09 -0.53
C PRO A 21 2.01 -0.83 -0.84
N THR A 22 3.18 -0.25 -1.11
CA THR A 22 4.43 -0.99 -1.20
C THR A 22 4.62 -1.83 0.06
N ALA A 23 5.01 -3.11 -0.07
CA ALA A 23 5.27 -3.95 1.10
C ALA A 23 6.43 -3.35 1.92
N TYR A 24 6.18 -3.06 3.20
CA TYR A 24 7.12 -2.32 4.03
C TYR A 24 8.04 -3.26 4.82
N PRO A 25 9.35 -3.30 4.53
CA PRO A 25 10.30 -3.98 5.40
C PRO A 25 10.38 -3.27 6.77
N PRO A 26 10.84 -3.95 7.84
CA PRO A 26 10.97 -3.37 9.18
C PRO A 26 11.82 -2.09 9.25
N TYR A 27 12.64 -1.83 8.24
CA TYR A 27 13.51 -0.65 8.15
C TYR A 27 12.95 0.48 7.27
N PHE A 28 11.68 0.41 6.87
CA PHE A 28 11.08 1.41 5.99
C PHE A 28 10.85 2.75 6.72
N ASN A 29 11.34 3.85 6.16
CA ASN A 29 11.18 5.18 6.74
C ASN A 29 9.95 5.89 6.16
N HIS A 30 8.83 5.79 6.87
CA HIS A 30 7.54 6.33 6.42
C HIS A 30 7.50 7.84 6.31
N GLU A 31 8.14 8.57 7.22
CA GLU A 31 8.18 10.03 7.16
C GLU A 31 8.91 10.50 5.90
N SER A 32 10.06 9.90 5.60
CA SER A 32 10.82 10.19 4.39
C SER A 32 10.05 9.82 3.13
N TYR A 33 9.33 8.70 3.16
CA TYR A 33 8.44 8.30 2.07
C TYR A 33 7.32 9.32 1.83
N SER A 34 6.53 9.66 2.85
CA SER A 34 5.44 10.65 2.72
C SER A 34 5.97 12.01 2.27
N LYS A 35 7.13 12.45 2.78
CA LYS A 35 7.81 13.67 2.29
C LYS A 35 8.20 13.58 0.82
N THR A 36 8.61 12.40 0.36
CA THR A 36 8.99 12.17 -1.04
C THR A 36 7.77 12.21 -1.96
N VAL A 37 6.69 11.50 -1.62
CA VAL A 37 5.45 11.51 -2.42
C VAL A 37 4.88 12.94 -2.53
N LYS A 38 4.84 13.67 -1.41
CA LYS A 38 4.44 15.08 -1.39
C LYS A 38 5.33 15.98 -2.24
N LYS A 39 6.66 15.77 -2.22
CA LYS A 39 7.57 16.52 -3.09
C LYS A 39 7.32 16.21 -4.55
N LEU A 40 7.11 14.94 -4.89
CA LEU A 40 6.85 14.52 -6.27
C LEU A 40 5.55 15.10 -6.82
N SER A 41 4.47 15.16 -6.01
CA SER A 41 3.20 15.76 -6.44
C SER A 41 3.30 17.27 -6.71
N GLN A 42 4.25 17.95 -6.09
CA GLN A 42 4.51 19.38 -6.28
C GLN A 42 5.40 19.72 -7.48
N ILE A 43 5.86 18.74 -8.26
CA ILE A 43 6.69 18.98 -9.45
C ILE A 43 5.80 19.20 -10.66
N ASP A 44 5.67 20.46 -11.10
CA ASP A 44 4.75 20.86 -12.17
C ASP A 44 5.12 20.33 -13.56
N ASN A 45 6.37 19.91 -13.78
CA ASN A 45 6.85 19.50 -15.10
C ASN A 45 6.88 17.97 -15.32
N ILE A 46 6.28 17.17 -14.45
CA ILE A 46 6.09 15.73 -14.68
C ILE A 46 4.99 15.52 -15.73
N LYS A 47 5.37 14.99 -16.89
CA LYS A 47 4.47 14.75 -18.02
C LYS A 47 3.82 13.37 -17.97
N SER A 48 4.54 12.40 -17.40
CA SER A 48 4.08 11.03 -17.24
C SER A 48 4.74 10.34 -16.06
N VAL A 49 4.05 9.35 -15.51
CA VAL A 49 4.53 8.46 -14.45
C VAL A 49 4.38 7.03 -14.93
N SER A 50 5.49 6.32 -15.09
CA SER A 50 5.48 4.89 -15.44
C SER A 50 5.41 4.06 -14.17
N LEU A 51 4.37 3.25 -14.02
CA LEU A 51 4.17 2.35 -12.89
C LEU A 51 4.83 1.00 -13.19
N ALA A 52 5.42 0.37 -12.18
CA ALA A 52 6.12 -0.91 -12.34
C ALA A 52 5.24 -2.04 -12.89
N HIS A 53 3.94 -1.97 -12.67
CA HIS A 53 3.03 -3.07 -12.99
C HIS A 53 1.81 -2.67 -13.84
N PHE A 54 1.50 -1.38 -13.95
CA PHE A 54 0.18 -0.92 -14.40
C PHE A 54 0.21 0.19 -15.45
N GLY A 55 1.28 0.19 -16.25
CA GLY A 55 1.40 1.08 -17.41
C GLY A 55 1.86 2.48 -17.05
N VAL A 56 1.40 3.47 -17.81
CA VAL A 56 1.89 4.85 -17.74
C VAL A 56 0.71 5.79 -17.54
N ALA A 57 0.72 6.55 -16.46
CA ALA A 57 -0.21 7.65 -16.23
C ALA A 57 0.28 8.90 -16.97
N THR A 58 -0.64 9.62 -17.62
CA THR A 58 -0.31 10.84 -18.38
C THR A 58 -1.31 11.96 -18.12
N GLY A 59 -0.89 13.21 -18.35
CA GLY A 59 -1.77 14.36 -18.20
C GLY A 59 -2.32 14.49 -16.76
N PRO A 60 -3.64 14.70 -16.57
CA PRO A 60 -4.25 14.85 -15.24
C PRO A 60 -4.02 13.64 -14.31
N GLU A 61 -3.89 12.44 -14.85
CA GLU A 61 -3.73 11.19 -14.08
C GLU A 61 -2.42 11.16 -13.27
N VAL A 62 -1.41 11.93 -13.67
CA VAL A 62 -0.13 12.02 -12.97
C VAL A 62 -0.34 12.44 -11.52
N GLN A 63 -1.18 13.46 -11.28
CA GLN A 63 -1.46 13.95 -9.94
C GLN A 63 -2.35 12.99 -9.14
N GLU A 64 -3.27 12.32 -9.85
CA GLU A 64 -4.14 11.32 -9.25
C GLU A 64 -3.34 10.13 -8.71
N VAL A 65 -2.30 9.68 -9.42
CA VAL A 65 -1.41 8.61 -8.98
C VAL A 65 -0.78 8.91 -7.61
N PHE A 66 -0.22 10.10 -7.43
CA PHE A 66 0.40 10.48 -6.15
C PHE A 66 -0.63 10.55 -5.02
N LYS A 67 -1.80 11.14 -5.30
CA LYS A 67 -2.89 11.23 -4.34
C LYS A 67 -3.39 9.86 -3.90
N ILE A 68 -3.67 8.96 -4.86
CA ILE A 68 -4.12 7.59 -4.54
C ILE A 68 -3.05 6.87 -3.71
N SER A 69 -1.77 7.08 -3.99
CA SER A 69 -0.68 6.47 -3.21
C SER A 69 -0.72 6.87 -1.74
N GLU A 70 -0.88 8.17 -1.45
CA GLU A 70 -1.02 8.69 -0.08
C GLU A 70 -2.29 8.19 0.61
N ASP A 71 -3.43 8.24 -0.10
CA ASP A 71 -4.74 7.84 0.44
C ASP A 71 -4.78 6.34 0.77
N VAL A 72 -4.24 5.49 -0.11
CA VAL A 72 -4.15 4.04 0.09
C VAL A 72 -3.22 3.72 1.25
N PHE A 73 -2.06 4.37 1.30
CA PHE A 73 -1.13 4.19 2.41
C PHE A 73 -1.80 4.51 3.76
N LYS A 74 -2.47 5.67 3.84
CA LYS A 74 -3.19 6.09 5.04
C LYS A 74 -4.29 5.10 5.41
N ALA A 75 -5.10 4.69 4.45
CA ALA A 75 -6.21 3.77 4.69
C ALA A 75 -5.74 2.41 5.25
N TYR A 76 -4.64 1.85 4.70
CA TYR A 76 -4.06 0.61 5.22
C TYR A 76 -3.48 0.81 6.62
N LYS A 77 -2.74 1.89 6.85
CA LYS A 77 -2.18 2.22 8.16
C LYS A 77 -3.27 2.29 9.23
N ASP A 78 -4.32 3.05 8.97
CA ASP A 78 -5.42 3.27 9.91
C ASP A 78 -6.11 1.94 10.24
N THR A 79 -6.38 1.11 9.23
CA THR A 79 -6.99 -0.22 9.44
C THR A 79 -6.09 -1.18 10.23
N VAL A 80 -4.77 -1.15 10.01
CA VAL A 80 -3.84 -1.92 10.83
C VAL A 80 -3.88 -1.44 12.29
N VAL A 81 -3.83 -0.14 12.53
CA VAL A 81 -3.83 0.44 13.89
C VAL A 81 -5.13 0.13 14.62
N GLU A 82 -6.28 0.36 13.98
CA GLU A 82 -7.60 0.10 14.54
C GLU A 82 -7.77 -1.38 14.91
N SER A 83 -7.42 -2.28 13.99
CA SER A 83 -7.54 -3.72 14.23
C SER A 83 -6.54 -4.20 15.29
N TYR A 84 -5.32 -3.66 15.29
CA TYR A 84 -4.33 -3.95 16.33
C TYR A 84 -4.85 -3.56 17.71
N GLN A 85 -5.41 -2.36 17.86
CA GLN A 85 -5.95 -1.90 19.14
C GLN A 85 -7.14 -2.74 19.60
N LYS A 86 -8.08 -3.03 18.68
CA LYS A 86 -9.30 -3.80 18.98
C LYS A 86 -9.02 -5.25 19.34
N ASN A 87 -8.04 -5.88 18.69
CA ASN A 87 -7.77 -7.31 18.79
C ASN A 87 -6.45 -7.62 19.53
N ASN A 88 -5.97 -6.68 20.35
CA ASN A 88 -4.75 -6.83 21.16
C ASN A 88 -3.51 -7.24 20.33
N GLY A 89 -3.45 -6.77 19.09
CA GLY A 89 -2.39 -7.07 18.15
C GLY A 89 -2.40 -8.51 17.64
N ASP A 90 -3.55 -9.13 17.39
CA ASP A 90 -3.62 -10.41 16.67
C ASP A 90 -3.45 -10.23 15.15
N LEU A 91 -2.46 -10.90 14.55
CA LEU A 91 -2.08 -10.69 13.14
C LEU A 91 -3.18 -11.19 12.21
N ASN A 92 -3.81 -12.31 12.56
CA ASN A 92 -4.88 -12.88 11.74
C ASN A 92 -6.08 -11.93 11.68
N SER A 93 -6.47 -11.34 12.81
CA SER A 93 -7.53 -10.33 12.88
C SER A 93 -7.20 -9.06 12.10
N ILE A 94 -5.93 -8.65 12.07
CA ILE A 94 -5.47 -7.51 11.26
C ILE A 94 -5.54 -7.83 9.77
N ILE A 95 -5.06 -9.01 9.36
CA ILE A 95 -5.10 -9.44 7.96
C ILE A 95 -6.55 -9.59 7.48
N THR A 96 -7.43 -10.17 8.29
CA THR A 96 -8.86 -10.28 7.97
C THR A 96 -9.49 -8.90 7.80
N ALA A 97 -9.22 -7.94 8.69
CA ALA A 97 -9.74 -6.58 8.54
C ALA A 97 -9.27 -5.89 7.25
N LEU A 98 -8.00 -6.09 6.86
CA LEU A 98 -7.48 -5.60 5.58
C LEU A 98 -8.15 -6.30 4.39
N LEU A 99 -8.37 -7.62 4.47
CA LEU A 99 -9.03 -8.38 3.42
C LEU A 99 -10.50 -7.96 3.26
N ASP A 100 -11.22 -7.73 4.35
CA ASP A 100 -12.62 -7.31 4.33
C ASP A 100 -12.78 -5.91 3.72
N LYS A 101 -11.85 -5.00 4.04
CA LYS A 101 -11.92 -3.61 3.60
C LYS A 101 -11.41 -3.39 2.18
N PHE A 102 -10.31 -4.04 1.81
CA PHE A 102 -9.64 -3.81 0.53
C PHE A 102 -9.83 -4.95 -0.47
N GLY A 103 -10.32 -6.10 -0.02
CA GLY A 103 -10.71 -7.21 -0.88
C GLY A 103 -9.59 -7.78 -1.74
N ARG A 104 -10.03 -8.54 -2.73
CA ARG A 104 -9.24 -8.94 -3.90
C ARG A 104 -9.37 -7.85 -4.96
N SER A 105 -8.41 -7.75 -5.88
CA SER A 105 -8.59 -6.86 -7.04
C SER A 105 -9.87 -7.23 -7.80
N PRO A 106 -10.65 -6.28 -8.35
CA PRO A 106 -11.91 -6.56 -9.06
C PRO A 106 -11.88 -7.50 -10.26
N ASN A 107 -10.74 -8.09 -10.63
CA ASN A 107 -10.63 -9.13 -11.65
C ASN A 107 -9.73 -10.31 -11.20
N GLU A 108 -9.45 -10.41 -9.90
CA GLU A 108 -8.51 -11.39 -9.35
C GLU A 108 -9.19 -12.73 -9.07
N ILE A 109 -9.04 -13.67 -10.00
CA ILE A 109 -9.54 -15.04 -9.87
C ILE A 109 -8.76 -15.77 -8.75
N LYS A 110 -9.46 -16.49 -7.87
CA LYS A 110 -8.88 -17.25 -6.75
C LYS A 110 -7.81 -18.26 -7.16
N HIS A 111 -7.90 -18.81 -8.36
CA HIS A 111 -6.86 -19.68 -8.92
C HIS A 111 -5.56 -18.94 -9.26
N ASN A 112 -5.64 -17.71 -9.76
CA ASN A 112 -4.47 -16.89 -10.13
C ASN A 112 -3.74 -16.36 -8.90
N ARG A 113 -4.50 -16.03 -7.84
CA ARG A 113 -3.95 -15.62 -6.55
C ARG A 113 -4.67 -16.36 -5.43
N PRO A 114 -4.07 -17.43 -4.89
CA PRO A 114 -4.67 -18.17 -3.79
C PRO A 114 -4.73 -17.30 -2.54
N ASP A 115 -5.72 -17.54 -1.68
CA ASP A 115 -5.92 -16.77 -0.44
C ASP A 115 -4.65 -16.78 0.42
N SER A 116 -3.88 -17.87 0.43
CA SER A 116 -2.59 -17.96 1.14
C SER A 116 -1.57 -16.91 0.69
N LEU A 117 -1.49 -16.61 -0.60
CA LEU A 117 -0.58 -15.58 -1.14
C LEU A 117 -1.04 -14.17 -0.76
N ILE A 118 -2.35 -13.93 -0.81
CA ILE A 118 -2.95 -12.66 -0.38
C ILE A 118 -2.71 -12.46 1.11
N PHE A 119 -2.97 -13.48 1.91
CA PHE A 119 -2.79 -13.48 3.36
C PHE A 119 -1.32 -13.19 3.73
N ARG A 120 -0.36 -13.85 3.07
CA ARG A 120 1.07 -13.59 3.27
C ARG A 120 1.45 -12.15 2.90
N THR A 121 0.89 -11.61 1.81
CA THR A 121 1.16 -10.23 1.37
C THR A 121 0.63 -9.22 2.41
N LEU A 122 -0.62 -9.39 2.83
CA LEU A 122 -1.24 -8.54 3.85
C LEU A 122 -0.56 -8.70 5.21
N GLY A 123 -0.07 -9.89 5.54
CA GLY A 123 0.73 -10.14 6.73
C GLY A 123 2.05 -9.39 6.71
N GLY A 124 2.77 -9.41 5.58
CA GLY A 124 4.00 -8.61 5.40
C GLY A 124 3.74 -7.10 5.56
N ILE A 125 2.67 -6.59 4.93
CA ILE A 125 2.26 -5.18 5.08
C ILE A 125 1.94 -4.85 6.54
N SER A 126 1.18 -5.71 7.22
CA SER A 126 0.77 -5.53 8.62
C SER A 126 1.99 -5.49 9.56
N ILE A 127 2.91 -6.44 9.42
CA ILE A 127 4.15 -6.49 10.20
C ILE A 127 5.00 -5.24 9.96
N GLY A 128 5.10 -4.78 8.71
CA GLY A 128 5.78 -3.54 8.36
C GLY A 128 5.24 -2.35 9.14
N PHE A 129 3.92 -2.15 9.13
CA PHE A 129 3.26 -1.09 9.89
C PHE A 129 3.46 -1.22 11.40
N ILE A 130 3.30 -2.43 11.96
CA ILE A 130 3.43 -2.67 13.40
C ILE A 130 4.84 -2.31 13.89
N ASN A 131 5.87 -2.77 13.17
CA ASN A 131 7.26 -2.50 13.52
C ASN A 131 7.58 -1.01 13.48
N VAL A 132 7.19 -0.35 12.39
CA VAL A 132 7.44 1.09 12.19
C VAL A 132 6.77 1.94 13.26
N LEU A 133 5.54 1.60 13.61
CA LEU A 133 4.76 2.37 14.57
C LEU A 133 5.21 2.11 16.02
N GLY A 134 6.22 1.28 16.24
CA GLY A 134 6.69 0.90 17.57
C GLY A 134 5.63 0.12 18.36
N LEU A 135 4.67 -0.49 17.68
CA LEU A 135 3.66 -1.33 18.31
C LEU A 135 4.35 -2.63 18.75
N LYS A 136 4.22 -3.02 20.02
CA LYS A 136 4.87 -4.23 20.55
C LYS A 136 4.43 -5.45 19.75
N SER A 137 5.31 -5.97 18.90
CA SER A 137 5.06 -7.24 18.21
C SER A 137 4.78 -8.33 19.24
N LYS A 138 3.57 -8.90 19.22
CA LYS A 138 3.19 -10.05 20.05
C LYS A 138 3.30 -11.38 19.29
N PHE A 139 3.84 -11.35 18.07
CA PHE A 139 3.96 -12.51 17.22
C PHE A 139 5.28 -13.23 17.46
N LYS A 140 5.22 -14.56 17.62
CA LYS A 140 6.38 -15.42 17.39
C LYS A 140 6.43 -15.70 15.89
N ILE A 141 7.52 -15.28 15.23
CA ILE A 141 7.83 -15.68 13.85
C ILE A 141 8.30 -17.14 13.88
#